data_AF-A0A918PHX9-F1
#
_entry.id   AF-A0A918PHX9-F1
#
_cell.length_a   1.000
_cell.length_b   1.000
_cell.length_c   1.000
_cell.angle_alpha   90.00
_cell.angle_beta   90.00
_cell.angle_gamma   90.00
#
_symmetry.space_group_name_H-M   'P 1'
#
loop_
_entity.id
_entity.type
_entity.pdbx_description
1 polymer ?
#
loop_
_entity_poly.entity_id
_entity_poly.type
_entity_poly.pdbx_seq_one_letter_code
_entity_poly.pdbx_strand_id
1 'polypeptide(L)'
;MRKSAQVALILVRHELLLLVSLVRWVARRPHGAGEGRAFGYARGQGAMMFGFGFVCVVETVAMAVLLRDFPVVHYAFLVVDLYTVLIVVGMYAASVTRPHVLTGTALRLRRFAVVDLWVPLASVASVRRELRTTHEKRDGELDLAVGSQTSVTVELAEPVEHVTFFGRPRPVRLVRFHADDANELVRELTRVRAAS
;
A
#
# COMPACT_ATOMS: atom_id res chain seq x y z
N MET A 1 -13.25 -25.30 10.37
CA MET A 1 -11.94 -25.67 9.78
C MET A 1 -11.61 -24.91 8.48
N ARG A 2 -12.54 -24.71 7.52
CA ARG A 2 -12.27 -23.94 6.26
C ARG A 2 -11.82 -22.48 6.47
N LYS A 3 -12.38 -21.77 7.46
CA LYS A 3 -11.97 -20.38 7.79
C LYS A 3 -10.53 -20.29 8.28
N SER A 4 -10.07 -21.25 9.09
CA SER A 4 -8.72 -21.28 9.67
C SER A 4 -7.65 -21.47 8.59
N ALA A 5 -7.89 -22.39 7.66
CA ALA A 5 -7.00 -22.63 6.53
C ALA A 5 -6.95 -21.42 5.57
N GLN A 6 -8.07 -20.74 5.35
CA GLN A 6 -8.11 -19.50 4.56
C GLN A 6 -7.27 -18.39 5.23
N VAL A 7 -7.38 -18.22 6.54
CA VAL A 7 -6.60 -17.22 7.29
C VAL A 7 -5.10 -17.55 7.25
N ALA A 8 -4.73 -18.81 7.44
CA ALA A 8 -3.34 -19.25 7.36
C ALA A 8 -2.76 -19.02 5.95
N LEU A 9 -3.50 -19.37 4.90
CA LEU A 9 -3.06 -19.20 3.51
C LEU A 9 -2.93 -17.70 3.15
N ILE A 10 -3.81 -16.87 3.70
CA ILE A 10 -3.72 -15.41 3.59
C ILE A 10 -2.47 -14.87 4.29
N LEU A 11 -2.15 -15.36 5.49
CA LEU A 11 -0.94 -14.98 6.23
C LEU A 11 0.32 -15.38 5.48
N VAL A 12 0.40 -16.65 5.05
CA VAL A 12 1.56 -17.19 4.33
C VAL A 12 1.75 -16.45 3.01
N ARG A 13 0.67 -16.18 2.26
CA ARG A 13 0.72 -15.36 1.05
C ARG A 13 1.19 -13.94 1.35
N HIS A 14 0.77 -13.36 2.47
CA HIS A 14 1.21 -12.04 2.89
C HIS A 14 2.72 -12.03 3.19
N GLU A 15 3.21 -12.97 3.99
CA GLU A 15 4.65 -13.14 4.29
C GLU A 15 5.48 -13.39 3.03
N LEU A 16 5.04 -14.28 2.14
CA LEU A 16 5.72 -14.53 0.86
C LEU A 16 5.75 -13.28 0.00
N LEU A 17 4.66 -12.52 -0.06
CA LEU A 17 4.61 -11.28 -0.82
C LEU A 17 5.52 -10.21 -0.22
N LEU A 18 5.59 -10.10 1.11
CA LEU A 18 6.50 -9.22 1.82
C LEU A 18 7.97 -9.57 1.53
N LEU A 19 8.33 -10.84 1.64
CA LEU A 19 9.68 -11.33 1.35
C LEU A 19 10.05 -11.12 -0.11
N VAL A 20 9.16 -11.45 -1.05
CA VAL A 20 9.39 -11.22 -2.49
C VAL A 20 9.49 -9.73 -2.82
N SER A 21 8.68 -8.87 -2.20
CA SER A 21 8.81 -7.43 -2.38
C SER A 21 10.09 -6.86 -1.81
N LEU A 22 10.54 -7.37 -0.65
CA LEU A 22 11.81 -7.00 -0.03
C LEU A 22 12.97 -7.38 -0.96
N VAL A 23 13.00 -8.63 -1.42
CA VAL A 23 14.00 -9.13 -2.38
C VAL A 23 14.00 -8.29 -3.67
N ARG A 24 12.83 -7.92 -4.19
CA ARG A 24 12.72 -7.09 -5.41
C ARG A 24 13.16 -5.64 -5.21
N TRP A 25 12.89 -5.06 -4.04
CA TRP A 25 13.36 -3.73 -3.68
C TRP A 25 14.87 -3.71 -3.52
N VAL A 26 15.44 -4.69 -2.82
CA VAL A 26 16.89 -4.89 -2.70
C VAL A 26 17.51 -5.12 -4.08
N ALA A 27 16.88 -5.93 -4.93
CA ALA A 27 17.30 -6.16 -6.32
C ALA A 27 17.02 -4.98 -7.26
N ARG A 28 16.47 -3.86 -6.76
CA ARG A 28 16.09 -2.65 -7.52
C ARG A 28 15.24 -2.93 -8.78
N ARG A 29 14.39 -3.96 -8.74
CA ARG A 29 13.53 -4.37 -9.87
C ARG A 29 12.06 -3.99 -9.62
N PRO A 30 11.61 -2.79 -10.02
CA PRO A 30 10.21 -2.38 -9.88
C PRO A 30 9.29 -3.29 -10.72
N HIS A 31 8.08 -3.56 -10.20
CA HIS A 31 7.15 -4.52 -10.81
C HIS A 31 6.09 -3.82 -11.67
N GLY A 32 6.17 -4.04 -12.99
CA GLY A 32 5.07 -3.76 -13.92
C GLY A 32 4.95 -2.33 -14.44
N ALA A 33 6.06 -1.63 -14.69
CA ALA A 33 6.08 -0.40 -15.49
C ALA A 33 6.07 -0.71 -17.01
N GLY A 34 5.27 -1.68 -17.44
CA GLY A 34 5.38 -2.27 -18.78
C GLY A 34 4.87 -1.38 -19.91
N GLU A 35 3.81 -0.60 -19.70
CA GLU A 35 3.15 0.14 -20.80
C GLU A 35 2.47 1.47 -20.37
N GLY A 36 2.69 1.96 -19.14
CA GLY A 36 1.99 3.15 -18.61
C GLY A 36 2.84 4.01 -17.67
N ARG A 37 2.41 5.26 -17.43
CA ARG A 37 3.10 6.17 -16.49
C ARG A 37 2.89 5.69 -15.06
N ALA A 38 3.99 5.47 -14.35
CA ALA A 38 3.99 5.06 -12.94
C ALA A 38 4.00 6.28 -12.02
N PHE A 39 3.11 6.29 -11.02
CA PHE A 39 3.04 7.30 -9.98
C PHE A 39 3.30 6.65 -8.61
N GLY A 40 4.39 7.07 -7.97
CA GLY A 40 4.74 6.66 -6.62
C GLY A 40 3.75 7.19 -5.59
N TYR A 41 3.65 6.50 -4.46
CA TYR A 41 2.91 6.95 -3.27
C TYR A 41 3.69 6.72 -1.97
N ALA A 42 4.91 6.20 -2.09
CA ALA A 42 5.68 5.67 -0.97
C ALA A 42 6.63 6.73 -0.39
N ARG A 43 6.81 7.88 -1.05
CA ARG A 43 7.76 8.92 -0.61
C ARG A 43 7.31 9.52 0.72
N GLY A 44 6.00 9.69 0.93
CA GLY A 44 5.43 10.09 2.22
C GLY A 44 5.67 9.12 3.39
N GLN A 45 5.96 7.84 3.13
CA GLN A 45 6.19 6.84 4.19
C GLN A 45 7.65 6.76 4.67
N GLY A 46 8.60 7.42 4.00
CA GLY A 46 10.02 7.32 4.35
C GLY A 46 10.34 7.81 5.78
N ALA A 47 9.75 8.94 6.18
CA ALA A 47 9.93 9.48 7.53
C ALA A 47 9.32 8.57 8.61
N MET A 48 8.17 7.95 8.32
CA MET A 48 7.54 6.97 9.22
C MET A 48 8.40 5.72 9.37
N MET A 49 9.00 5.22 8.30
CA MET A 49 9.92 4.08 8.36
C MET A 49 11.19 4.40 9.15
N PHE A 50 11.73 5.60 8.98
CA PHE A 50 12.86 6.06 9.80
C PHE A 50 12.47 6.13 11.28
N GLY A 51 11.29 6.67 11.60
CA GLY A 51 10.74 6.69 12.96
C GLY A 51 10.60 5.29 13.56
N PHE A 52 10.04 4.33 12.82
CA PHE A 52 9.97 2.94 13.26
C PHE A 52 11.36 2.33 13.49
N GLY A 53 12.29 2.53 12.55
CA GLY A 53 13.66 2.04 12.71
C GLY A 53 14.35 2.61 13.96
N PHE A 54 14.17 3.91 14.23
CA PHE A 54 14.70 4.54 15.44
C PHE A 54 14.09 3.94 16.72
N VAL A 55 12.76 3.79 16.77
CA VAL A 55 12.06 3.21 17.93
C VAL A 55 12.52 1.77 18.16
N CYS A 56 12.63 0.95 17.11
CA CYS A 56 13.13 -0.42 17.24
C CYS A 56 14.56 -0.46 17.81
N VAL A 57 15.47 0.43 17.39
CA VAL A 57 16.83 0.49 17.96
C VAL A 57 16.79 0.85 19.45
N VAL A 58 15.99 1.85 19.83
CA VAL A 58 15.83 2.25 21.23
C VAL A 58 15.24 1.12 22.06
N GLU A 59 14.22 0.45 21.55
CA GLU A 59 13.56 -0.70 22.18
C GLU A 59 14.53 -1.86 22.38
N THR A 60 15.26 -2.26 21.33
CA THR A 60 16.26 -3.33 21.42
C THR A 60 17.35 -3.01 22.45
N VAL A 61 17.84 -1.76 22.50
CA VAL A 61 18.83 -1.33 23.51
C VAL A 61 18.24 -1.35 24.92
N ALA A 62 17.02 -0.85 25.11
CA ALA A 62 16.34 -0.85 26.40
C ALA A 62 16.11 -2.29 26.90
N MET A 63 15.65 -3.18 26.03
CA MET A 63 15.47 -4.60 26.34
C MET A 63 16.81 -5.30 26.61
N ALA A 64 17.88 -4.95 25.90
CA ALA A 64 19.22 -5.46 26.20
C ALA A 64 19.68 -5.10 27.62
N VAL A 65 19.40 -3.88 28.08
CA VAL A 65 19.73 -3.44 29.44
C VAL A 65 18.83 -4.11 30.48
N LEU A 66 17.52 -4.18 30.23
CA LEU A 66 16.54 -4.75 31.15
C LEU A 66 16.72 -6.26 31.34
N LEU A 67 17.05 -6.97 30.26
CA LEU A 67 17.15 -8.44 30.23
C LEU A 67 18.59 -8.95 30.31
N ARG A 68 19.55 -8.11 30.74
CA ARG A 68 20.97 -8.47 30.83
C ARG A 68 21.24 -9.74 31.64
N ASP A 69 20.41 -10.00 32.66
CA ASP A 69 20.55 -11.12 33.59
C ASP A 69 19.77 -12.38 33.11
N PHE A 70 19.01 -12.26 32.00
CA PHE A 70 18.17 -13.32 31.43
C PHE A 70 18.46 -13.53 29.95
N PRO A 71 19.58 -14.20 29.59
CA PRO A 71 20.07 -14.28 28.22
C PRO A 71 19.07 -14.94 27.26
N VAL A 72 18.34 -15.96 27.69
CA VAL A 72 17.35 -16.65 26.85
C VAL A 72 16.21 -15.71 26.44
N VAL A 73 15.72 -14.91 27.39
CA VAL A 73 14.61 -13.97 27.14
C VAL A 73 15.09 -12.80 26.29
N HIS A 74 16.33 -12.34 26.50
CA HIS A 74 16.98 -11.34 25.65
C HIS A 74 17.03 -11.78 24.18
N TYR A 75 17.50 -13.01 23.89
CA TYR A 75 17.55 -13.53 22.52
C TYR A 75 16.16 -13.68 21.91
N ALA A 76 15.16 -14.12 22.68
CA ALA A 76 13.79 -14.24 22.18
C ALA A 76 13.22 -12.88 21.75
N PHE A 77 13.40 -11.83 22.57
CA PHE A 77 13.00 -10.47 22.22
C PHE A 77 13.75 -9.93 21.01
N LEU A 78 15.06 -10.16 20.92
CA LEU A 78 15.87 -9.73 19.79
C LEU A 78 15.38 -10.35 18.46
N VAL A 79 14.97 -11.62 18.48
CA VAL A 79 14.37 -12.27 17.30
C VAL A 79 13.03 -11.65 16.93
N VAL A 80 12.18 -11.35 17.92
CA VAL A 80 10.87 -10.72 17.69
C VAL A 80 11.02 -9.29 17.14
N ASP A 81 11.93 -8.49 17.71
CA ASP A 81 12.24 -7.14 17.23
C ASP A 81 12.73 -7.18 15.78
N LEU A 82 13.71 -8.04 15.48
CA LEU A 82 14.25 -8.17 14.14
C LEU A 82 13.20 -8.63 13.14
N TYR A 83 12.33 -9.56 13.54
CA TYR A 83 11.22 -10.02 12.72
C TYR A 83 10.21 -8.91 12.43
N THR A 84 9.91 -8.08 13.44
CA THR A 84 9.01 -6.93 13.31
C THR A 84 9.60 -5.89 12.35
N VAL A 85 10.89 -5.58 12.47
CA VAL A 85 11.61 -4.69 11.54
C VAL A 85 11.54 -5.24 10.11
N LEU A 86 11.78 -6.54 9.91
CA LEU A 86 11.70 -7.17 8.60
C LEU A 86 10.31 -7.04 7.97
N ILE A 87 9.24 -7.23 8.75
CA ILE A 87 7.86 -7.03 8.28
C ILE A 87 7.64 -5.58 7.85
N VAL A 88 8.02 -4.63 8.70
CA VAL A 88 7.84 -3.18 8.44
C VAL A 88 8.59 -2.74 7.18
N VAL A 89 9.84 -3.18 7.02
CA VAL A 89 10.64 -2.87 5.83
C VAL A 89 10.09 -3.57 4.58
N GLY A 90 9.64 -4.82 4.69
CA GLY A 90 8.98 -5.55 3.61
C GLY A 90 7.71 -4.85 3.13
N MET A 91 6.93 -4.29 4.05
CA MET A 91 5.75 -3.48 3.74
C MET A 91 6.14 -2.23 2.96
N TYR A 92 7.15 -1.48 3.41
CA TYR A 92 7.64 -0.31 2.69
C TYR A 92 8.14 -0.66 1.29
N ALA A 93 8.93 -1.73 1.17
CA ALA A 93 9.44 -2.25 -0.09
C ALA A 93 8.29 -2.62 -1.06
N ALA A 94 7.22 -3.26 -0.57
CA ALA A 94 6.02 -3.55 -1.35
C ALA A 94 5.33 -2.29 -1.86
N SER A 95 5.36 -1.19 -1.09
CA SER A 95 4.81 0.09 -1.50
C SER A 95 5.64 0.77 -2.59
N VAL A 96 6.97 0.71 -2.48
CA VAL A 96 7.88 1.31 -3.46
C VAL A 96 7.87 0.53 -4.78
N THR A 97 7.80 -0.80 -4.72
CA THR A 97 7.92 -1.67 -5.91
C THR A 97 6.63 -1.78 -6.73
N ARG A 98 5.50 -1.28 -6.23
CA ARG A 98 4.18 -1.36 -6.87
C ARG A 98 3.51 0.02 -6.96
N PRO A 99 4.02 0.93 -7.81
CA PRO A 99 3.40 2.23 -8.02
C PRO A 99 1.99 2.09 -8.64
N HIS A 100 1.20 3.16 -8.54
CA HIS A 100 -0.03 3.29 -9.32
C HIS A 100 0.36 3.44 -10.79
N VAL A 101 -0.37 2.79 -11.70
CA VAL A 101 -0.04 2.83 -13.13
C VAL A 101 -1.23 3.41 -13.87
N LEU A 102 -0.98 4.51 -14.59
CA LEU A 102 -1.94 5.07 -15.54
C LEU A 102 -1.57 4.58 -16.94
N THR A 103 -2.49 3.82 -17.55
CA THR A 103 -2.41 3.47 -18.98
C THR A 103 -3.29 4.42 -19.78
N GLY A 104 -3.23 4.35 -21.12
CA GLY A 104 -4.08 5.17 -21.99
C GLY A 104 -5.58 4.92 -21.86
N THR A 105 -6.00 3.81 -21.24
CA THR A 105 -7.41 3.38 -21.16
C THR A 105 -7.90 3.13 -19.74
N ALA A 106 -6.99 2.92 -18.78
CA ALA A 106 -7.34 2.56 -17.41
C ALA A 106 -6.36 3.12 -16.38
N LEU A 107 -6.89 3.45 -15.20
CA LEU A 107 -6.11 3.73 -14.01
C LEU A 107 -6.05 2.47 -13.15
N ARG A 108 -4.85 1.90 -13.01
CA ARG A 108 -4.61 0.74 -12.13
C ARG A 108 -4.11 1.23 -10.79
N LEU A 109 -4.98 1.14 -9.79
CA LEU A 109 -4.66 1.49 -8.42
C LEU A 109 -4.16 0.27 -7.66
N ARG A 110 -2.92 0.32 -7.18
CA ARG A 110 -2.30 -0.76 -6.42
C ARG A 110 -1.92 -0.24 -5.04
N ARG A 111 -2.32 -0.96 -4.00
CA ARG A 111 -1.85 -0.72 -2.63
C ARG A 111 -1.27 -2.01 -2.06
N PHE A 112 0.05 -2.02 -1.93
CA PHE A 112 0.84 -3.18 -1.51
C PHE A 112 0.48 -4.45 -2.33
N ALA A 113 0.33 -5.59 -1.64
CA ALA A 113 -0.13 -6.86 -2.17
C ALA A 113 -1.63 -7.11 -1.91
N VAL A 114 -2.32 -6.11 -1.35
CA VAL A 114 -3.66 -6.25 -0.76
C VAL A 114 -4.75 -5.73 -1.69
N VAL A 115 -4.45 -4.69 -2.48
CA VAL A 115 -5.41 -4.05 -3.38
C VAL A 115 -4.82 -3.96 -4.78
N ASP A 116 -5.59 -4.43 -5.75
CA ASP A 116 -5.36 -4.23 -7.18
C ASP A 116 -6.71 -3.89 -7.83
N LEU A 117 -6.97 -2.61 -8.01
CA LEU A 117 -8.20 -2.11 -8.62
C LEU A 117 -7.88 -1.57 -10.02
N TRP A 118 -8.64 -2.04 -11.00
CA TRP A 118 -8.63 -1.51 -12.35
C TRP A 118 -9.83 -0.59 -12.53
N VAL A 119 -9.57 0.68 -12.80
CA VAL A 119 -10.61 1.68 -13.05
C VAL A 119 -10.54 2.08 -14.53
N PRO A 120 -11.52 1.71 -15.37
CA PRO A 120 -11.60 2.20 -16.74
C PRO A 120 -11.78 3.72 -16.76
N LEU A 121 -11.06 4.43 -17.62
CA LEU A 121 -11.15 5.90 -17.70
C LEU A 121 -12.54 6.37 -18.16
N ALA A 122 -13.25 5.54 -18.95
CA ALA A 122 -14.62 5.80 -19.38
C ALA A 122 -15.61 5.85 -18.19
N SER A 123 -15.37 5.08 -17.14
CA SER A 123 -16.22 5.03 -15.94
C SER A 123 -15.95 6.17 -14.97
N VAL A 124 -14.96 7.02 -15.22
CA VAL A 124 -14.62 8.15 -14.34
C VAL A 124 -15.57 9.32 -14.62
N ALA A 125 -16.33 9.75 -13.62
CA ALA A 125 -17.14 10.96 -13.71
C ALA A 125 -16.27 12.20 -13.49
N SER A 126 -15.61 12.27 -12.33
CA SER A 126 -14.85 13.45 -11.92
C SER A 126 -13.55 13.03 -11.22
N VAL A 127 -12.49 13.82 -11.41
CA VAL A 127 -11.22 13.65 -10.69
C VAL A 127 -10.84 14.99 -10.11
N ARG A 128 -10.54 14.99 -8.81
CA ARG A 128 -10.18 16.18 -8.06
C ARG A 128 -8.98 15.88 -7.19
N ARG A 129 -8.08 16.85 -7.09
CA ARG A 129 -7.09 16.87 -6.03
C ARG A 129 -7.77 17.34 -4.75
N GLU A 130 -7.73 16.52 -3.73
CA GLU A 130 -8.26 16.85 -2.42
C GLU A 130 -7.40 16.18 -1.36
N LEU A 131 -6.70 16.98 -0.53
CA LEU A 131 -5.97 16.46 0.60
C LEU A 131 -6.97 16.22 1.74
N ARG A 132 -7.26 14.97 2.05
CA ARG A 132 -8.14 14.61 3.18
C ARG A 132 -7.44 13.67 4.12
N THR A 133 -7.64 13.91 5.41
CA THR A 133 -7.35 12.92 6.44
C THR A 133 -8.59 12.03 6.57
N THR A 134 -8.48 10.75 6.25
CA THR A 134 -9.60 9.80 6.34
C THR A 134 -9.34 8.77 7.43
N HIS A 135 -10.31 8.63 8.33
CA HIS A 135 -10.32 7.61 9.38
C HIS A 135 -11.57 6.72 9.33
N GLU A 136 -12.61 7.10 8.56
CA GLU A 136 -13.88 6.37 8.47
C GLU A 136 -13.99 5.60 7.16
N LYS A 137 -14.22 4.29 7.25
CA LYS A 137 -14.61 3.47 6.08
C LYS A 137 -16.10 3.61 5.84
N ARG A 138 -16.50 4.19 4.70
CA ARG A 138 -17.90 4.25 4.27
C ARG A 138 -18.21 3.17 3.22
N ASP A 139 -19.46 2.72 3.21
CA ASP A 139 -19.95 1.80 2.18
C ASP A 139 -19.91 2.47 0.80
N GLY A 140 -19.33 1.79 -0.19
CA GLY A 140 -19.17 2.30 -1.57
C GLY A 140 -17.98 3.23 -1.79
N GLU A 141 -17.22 3.55 -0.74
CA GLU A 141 -15.97 4.33 -0.81
C GLU A 141 -14.74 3.41 -0.63
N LEU A 142 -13.72 3.59 -1.47
CA LEU A 142 -12.42 2.93 -1.33
C LEU A 142 -11.34 3.96 -1.02
N ASP A 143 -10.90 3.97 0.23
CA ASP A 143 -9.82 4.84 0.71
C ASP A 143 -8.48 4.10 0.76
N LEU A 144 -7.58 4.48 -0.14
CA LEU A 144 -6.19 4.05 -0.21
C LEU A 144 -5.28 5.11 0.44
N ALA A 145 -5.50 5.33 1.74
CA ALA A 145 -4.76 6.32 2.51
C ALA A 145 -3.32 5.87 2.80
N VAL A 146 -2.41 6.84 2.84
CA VAL A 146 -1.02 6.67 3.29
C VAL A 146 -0.83 7.62 4.48
N GLY A 147 -0.44 7.10 5.64
CA GLY A 147 -0.37 7.90 6.87
C GLY A 147 -1.69 8.61 7.22
N SER A 148 -2.83 7.92 7.02
CA SER A 148 -4.19 8.47 7.18
C SER A 148 -4.56 9.60 6.21
N GLN A 149 -3.76 9.86 5.18
CA GLN A 149 -4.01 10.92 4.19
C GLN A 149 -4.27 10.34 2.80
N THR A 150 -5.19 10.96 2.07
CA THR A 150 -5.42 10.78 0.62
C THR A 150 -5.22 12.13 -0.07
N SER A 151 -4.71 12.13 -1.30
CA SER A 151 -4.42 13.37 -2.05
C SER A 151 -5.25 13.53 -3.33
N VAL A 152 -5.85 12.45 -3.81
CA VAL A 152 -6.67 12.42 -5.03
C VAL A 152 -8.01 11.73 -4.73
N THR A 153 -9.10 12.33 -5.20
CA THR A 153 -10.45 11.78 -5.16
C THR A 153 -10.94 11.56 -6.60
N VAL A 154 -11.39 10.34 -6.88
CA VAL A 154 -11.96 9.93 -8.16
C VAL A 154 -13.39 9.46 -7.92
N GLU A 155 -14.33 10.14 -8.54
CA GLU A 155 -15.74 9.76 -8.59
C GLU A 155 -16.00 8.96 -9.86
N LEU A 156 -16.67 7.82 -9.72
CA LEU A 156 -17.01 6.93 -10.81
C LEU A 156 -18.49 7.13 -11.19
N ALA A 157 -18.73 7.30 -12.49
CA ALA A 157 -20.08 7.36 -13.05
C ALA A 157 -20.81 6.03 -12.85
N GLU A 158 -20.11 4.93 -13.10
CA GLU A 158 -20.58 3.57 -12.90
C GLU A 158 -19.81 2.87 -11.77
N PRO A 159 -20.48 2.08 -10.91
CA PRO A 159 -19.80 1.33 -9.87
C PRO A 159 -18.81 0.32 -10.47
N VAL A 160 -17.56 0.35 -10.01
CA VAL A 160 -16.54 -0.64 -10.39
C VAL A 160 -16.45 -1.70 -9.32
N GLU A 161 -16.41 -2.97 -9.71
CA GLU A 161 -16.23 -4.06 -8.77
C GLU A 161 -14.79 -4.12 -8.25
N HIS A 162 -14.64 -3.91 -6.95
CA HIS A 162 -13.39 -4.11 -6.24
C HIS A 162 -13.43 -5.44 -5.50
N VAL A 163 -12.53 -6.36 -5.84
CA VAL A 163 -12.35 -7.59 -5.07
C VAL A 163 -11.49 -7.28 -3.86
N THR A 164 -12.09 -7.31 -2.68
CA THR A 164 -11.37 -7.14 -1.42
C THR A 164 -10.35 -8.25 -1.21
N PHE A 165 -9.36 -8.01 -0.36
CA PHE A 165 -8.34 -9.02 -0.01
C PHE A 165 -8.91 -10.36 0.47
N PHE A 166 -10.11 -10.36 1.06
CA PHE A 166 -10.83 -11.56 1.48
C PHE A 166 -11.67 -12.20 0.36
N GLY A 167 -11.50 -11.77 -0.90
CA GLY A 167 -12.19 -12.31 -2.08
C GLY A 167 -13.64 -11.87 -2.22
N ARG A 168 -14.12 -10.91 -1.41
CA ARG A 168 -15.49 -10.40 -1.53
C ARG A 168 -15.53 -9.27 -2.56
N PRO A 169 -16.33 -9.37 -3.63
CA PRO A 169 -16.57 -8.25 -4.52
C PRO A 169 -17.35 -7.18 -3.76
N ARG A 170 -16.95 -5.93 -3.94
CA ARG A 170 -17.64 -4.77 -3.38
C ARG A 170 -17.73 -3.69 -4.46
N PRO A 171 -18.94 -3.19 -4.79
CA PRO A 171 -19.06 -2.10 -5.73
C PRO A 171 -18.51 -0.82 -5.11
N VAL A 172 -17.68 -0.10 -5.85
CA VAL A 172 -17.07 1.16 -5.42
C VAL A 172 -17.48 2.25 -6.39
N ARG A 173 -17.95 3.38 -5.85
CA ARG A 173 -18.32 4.59 -6.63
C ARG A 173 -17.39 5.76 -6.38
N LEU A 174 -16.70 5.76 -5.24
CA LEU A 174 -15.73 6.78 -4.88
C LEU A 174 -14.41 6.11 -4.52
N VAL A 175 -13.34 6.53 -5.18
CA VAL A 175 -11.99 6.05 -4.88
C VAL A 175 -11.13 7.23 -4.46
N ARG A 176 -10.62 7.20 -3.23
CA ARG A 176 -9.64 8.17 -2.76
C ARG A 176 -8.31 7.48 -2.57
N PHE A 177 -7.23 8.08 -3.05
CA PHE A 177 -5.90 7.51 -2.91
C PHE A 177 -4.84 8.58 -2.74
N HIS A 178 -3.69 8.16 -2.22
CA HIS A 178 -2.51 9.01 -2.14
C HIS A 178 -1.59 8.77 -3.34
N ALA A 179 -1.14 9.86 -3.95
CA ALA A 179 -0.08 9.89 -4.94
C ALA A 179 0.91 11.00 -4.57
N ASP A 180 2.21 10.70 -4.68
CA ASP A 180 3.30 11.64 -4.36
C ASP A 180 3.20 12.88 -5.28
N ASP A 181 2.93 12.67 -6.58
CA ASP A 181 2.76 13.72 -7.59
C ASP A 181 1.28 13.90 -8.00
N ALA A 182 0.40 14.14 -7.02
CA ALA A 182 -1.05 14.25 -7.23
C ALA A 182 -1.45 15.26 -8.32
N ASN A 183 -0.77 16.40 -8.41
CA ASN A 183 -1.04 17.41 -9.45
C ASN A 183 -0.77 16.89 -10.86
N GLU A 184 0.33 16.19 -11.02
CA GLU A 184 0.74 15.67 -12.32
C GLU A 184 -0.14 14.51 -12.74
N LEU A 185 -0.52 13.65 -11.79
CA LEU A 185 -1.47 12.57 -12.02
C LEU A 185 -2.82 13.09 -12.49
N VAL A 186 -3.38 14.11 -11.82
CA VAL A 186 -4.69 14.69 -12.21
C VAL A 186 -4.58 15.30 -13.61
N ARG A 187 -3.50 16.03 -13.92
CA ARG A 187 -3.29 16.63 -15.24
C ARG A 187 -3.20 15.59 -16.35
N GLU A 188 -2.40 14.55 -16.17
CA GLU A 188 -2.27 13.45 -17.14
C GLU A 188 -3.60 12.72 -17.31
N LEU A 189 -4.30 12.43 -16.22
CA LEU A 189 -5.58 11.74 -16.29
C LEU A 189 -6.65 12.57 -17.02
N THR A 190 -6.71 13.89 -16.80
CA THR A 190 -7.57 14.78 -17.58
C THR A 190 -7.19 14.81 -19.05
N ARG A 191 -5.89 14.84 -19.38
CA ARG A 191 -5.40 14.82 -20.76
C ARG A 191 -5.79 13.53 -21.48
N VAL A 192 -5.54 12.36 -20.87
CA VAL A 192 -5.86 11.07 -21.47
C VAL A 192 -7.37 10.90 -21.66
N ARG A 193 -8.18 11.36 -20.70
CA ARG A 193 -9.65 11.37 -20.83
C ARG A 193 -10.17 12.27 -21.95
N ALA A 194 -9.50 13.38 -22.22
CA ALA A 194 -9.89 14.27 -23.31
C ALA A 194 -9.48 13.74 -24.70
N ALA A 195 -8.57 12.77 -24.75
CA ALA A 195 -8.10 12.14 -25.98
C ALA A 195 -8.80 10.82 -26.32
N SER A 196 -9.70 10.35 -25.46
CA SER A 196 -10.53 9.13 -25.64
C SER A 196 -11.97 9.51 -25.96
#